data_AF-A0A5N9GBJ3-F1
#
_entry.id   AF-A0A5N9GBJ3-F1
#
_cell.length_a   1.000
_cell.length_b   1.000
_cell.length_c   1.000
_cell.angle_alpha   90.00
_cell.angle_beta   90.00
_cell.angle_gamma   90.00
#
_symmetry.space_group_name_H-M   'P 1'
#
loop_
_entity.id
_entity.type
_entity.pdbx_description
1 polymer ?
#
loop_
_entity_poly.entity_id
_entity_poly.type
_entity_poly.pdbx_seq_one_letter_code
_entity_poly.pdbx_strand_id
1 'polypeptide(L)'
;MELKKIAAMAEAHYVGFQPHNPYGPICTVASLQLDACTPNFMIQEGGLHPWFQDACFGDFPVQKDGFLPLPEGPGLGVNMDEDWLKANPWRDDAAVWRAGDGSVASRQETNWS
;
A
#
# COMPACT_ATOMS: atom_id res chain seq x y z
N MET A 1 -5.75 -3.92 13.93
CA MET A 1 -6.70 -4.71 13.09
C MET A 1 -7.96 -3.90 12.73
N GLU A 2 -7.87 -2.59 12.48
CA GLU A 2 -9.06 -1.77 12.21
C GLU A 2 -9.66 -2.04 10.82
N LEU A 3 -8.84 -2.15 9.76
CA LEU A 3 -9.36 -2.44 8.42
C LEU A 3 -10.08 -3.78 8.33
N LYS A 4 -9.66 -4.81 9.08
CA LYS A 4 -10.37 -6.10 9.11
C LYS A 4 -11.78 -5.97 9.68
N LYS A 5 -11.99 -5.10 10.67
CA LYS A 5 -13.33 -4.81 11.20
C LYS A 5 -14.17 -4.06 10.16
N ILE A 6 -13.57 -3.11 9.43
CA ILE A 6 -14.24 -2.41 8.33
C ILE A 6 -14.67 -3.38 7.23
N ALA A 7 -13.78 -4.29 6.83
CA ALA A 7 -14.09 -5.32 5.84
C ALA A 7 -15.23 -6.24 6.32
N ALA A 8 -15.22 -6.67 7.59
CA ALA A 8 -16.29 -7.48 8.18
C ALA A 8 -17.64 -6.73 8.27
N MET A 9 -17.62 -5.42 8.54
CA MET A 9 -18.85 -4.60 8.49
C MET A 9 -19.38 -4.54 7.05
N ALA A 10 -18.51 -4.35 6.06
CA ALA A 10 -18.90 -4.37 4.64
C ALA A 10 -19.42 -5.75 4.20
N GLU A 11 -18.80 -6.83 4.69
CA GLU A 11 -19.20 -8.21 4.44
C GLU A 11 -20.64 -8.49 4.88
N ALA A 12 -21.05 -7.98 6.05
CA ALA A 12 -22.43 -8.10 6.54
C ALA A 12 -23.48 -7.44 5.62
N HIS A 13 -23.04 -6.54 4.73
CA HIS A 13 -23.87 -5.87 3.74
C HIS A 13 -23.64 -6.37 2.30
N TYR A 14 -22.94 -7.50 2.12
CA TYR A 14 -22.59 -8.05 0.81
C TYR A 14 -21.77 -7.09 -0.07
N VAL A 15 -20.99 -6.21 0.57
CA VAL A 15 -20.12 -5.26 -0.11
C VAL A 15 -18.70 -5.83 -0.16
N GLY A 16 -18.11 -5.86 -1.36
CA GLY A 16 -16.73 -6.26 -1.57
C GLY A 16 -15.73 -5.25 -1.00
N PHE A 17 -14.57 -5.73 -0.57
CA PHE A 17 -13.50 -4.95 0.05
C PHE A 17 -12.30 -4.82 -0.90
N GLN A 18 -11.85 -3.59 -1.12
CA GLN A 18 -10.69 -3.23 -1.95
C GLN A 18 -9.91 -2.13 -1.22
N PRO A 19 -8.85 -2.48 -0.48
CA PRO A 19 -8.08 -1.50 0.26
C PRO A 19 -7.33 -0.58 -0.71
N HIS A 20 -7.28 0.72 -0.39
CA HIS A 20 -6.44 1.68 -1.08
C HIS A 20 -4.97 1.48 -0.65
N ASN A 21 -4.07 1.30 -1.62
CA ASN A 21 -2.65 1.01 -1.41
C ASN A 21 -1.77 1.76 -2.44
N PRO A 22 -1.73 3.10 -2.43
CA PRO A 22 -0.85 3.90 -3.30
C PRO A 22 0.56 4.08 -2.72
N TYR A 23 0.85 3.44 -1.58
CA TYR A 23 2.00 3.75 -0.73
C TYR A 23 3.15 2.75 -0.93
N GLY A 24 4.19 2.90 -0.10
CA GLY A 24 5.43 2.13 -0.21
C GLY A 24 5.33 0.63 0.12
N PRO A 25 6.47 -0.07 0.09
CA PRO A 25 6.54 -1.53 0.11
C PRO A 25 5.91 -2.16 1.36
N ILE A 26 6.10 -1.55 2.54
CA ILE A 26 5.53 -2.06 3.80
C ILE A 26 4.00 -1.98 3.82
N CYS A 27 3.43 -0.91 3.26
CA CYS A 27 1.98 -0.79 3.13
C CYS A 27 1.43 -1.87 2.21
N THR A 28 2.14 -2.17 1.13
CA THR A 28 1.77 -3.24 0.19
C THR A 28 1.77 -4.61 0.86
N VAL A 29 2.86 -5.03 1.52
CA VAL A 29 2.88 -6.36 2.17
C VAL A 29 1.92 -6.47 3.35
N ALA A 30 1.68 -5.39 4.09
CA ALA A 30 0.66 -5.37 5.13
C ALA A 30 -0.74 -5.53 4.56
N SER A 31 -1.01 -4.93 3.41
CA SER A 31 -2.29 -5.06 2.71
C SER A 31 -2.46 -6.48 2.15
N LEU A 32 -1.41 -7.11 1.62
CA LEU A 32 -1.48 -8.53 1.19
C LEU A 32 -1.86 -9.47 2.35
N GLN A 33 -1.33 -9.25 3.54
CA GLN A 33 -1.70 -10.03 4.74
C GLN A 33 -3.17 -9.82 5.14
N LEU A 34 -3.68 -8.58 4.99
CA LEU A 34 -5.08 -8.28 5.22
C LEU A 34 -5.97 -8.97 4.17
N ASP A 35 -5.63 -8.85 2.89
CA ASP A 35 -6.37 -9.42 1.77
C ASP A 35 -6.51 -10.93 1.91
N ALA A 36 -5.40 -11.62 2.20
CA ALA A 36 -5.34 -13.07 2.36
C ALA A 36 -6.26 -13.59 3.48
N CYS A 37 -6.62 -12.75 4.45
CA CYS A 37 -7.47 -13.13 5.58
C CYS A 37 -8.84 -12.44 5.60
N THR A 38 -9.26 -11.85 4.47
CA THR A 38 -10.52 -11.10 4.31
C THR A 38 -11.42 -11.78 3.26
N PRO A 39 -12.52 -12.45 3.65
CA PRO A 39 -13.32 -13.26 2.75
C PRO A 39 -13.99 -12.49 1.60
N ASN A 40 -14.37 -11.24 1.83
CA ASN A 40 -14.99 -10.36 0.82
C ASN A 40 -13.96 -9.50 0.06
N PHE A 41 -12.67 -9.82 0.12
CA PHE A 41 -11.64 -9.16 -0.69
C PHE A 41 -11.88 -9.39 -2.19
N MET A 42 -11.69 -8.34 -3.00
CA MET A 42 -11.94 -8.38 -4.44
C MET A 42 -10.68 -8.21 -5.28
N ILE A 43 -9.90 -7.16 -5.02
CA ILE A 43 -8.67 -6.83 -5.75
C ILE A 43 -7.81 -5.91 -4.88
N GLN A 44 -6.50 -5.97 -5.09
CA GLN A 44 -5.51 -5.10 -4.47
C GLN A 44 -5.07 -4.04 -5.49
N GLU A 45 -4.98 -2.79 -5.05
CA GLU A 45 -4.40 -1.72 -5.87
C GLU A 45 -2.93 -2.03 -6.19
N GLY A 46 -2.58 -1.88 -7.47
CA GLY A 46 -1.22 -2.09 -7.97
C GLY A 46 -0.33 -0.85 -7.79
N GLY A 47 0.64 -0.68 -8.68
CA GLY A 47 1.59 0.44 -8.61
C GLY A 47 2.90 0.11 -7.92
N LEU A 48 3.33 -1.15 -7.98
CA LEU A 48 4.65 -1.57 -7.49
C LEU A 48 5.74 -0.78 -8.20
N HIS A 49 6.62 -0.16 -7.44
CA HIS A 49 7.79 0.49 -8.00
C HIS A 49 9.01 -0.44 -8.00
N PRO A 50 9.91 -0.33 -9.00
CA PRO A 50 11.13 -1.14 -9.05
C PRO A 50 11.97 -1.04 -7.77
N TRP A 51 11.97 0.12 -7.11
CA TRP A 51 12.75 0.38 -5.90
C TRP A 51 12.19 -0.29 -4.63
N PHE A 52 11.00 -0.91 -4.68
CA PHE A 52 10.41 -1.55 -3.50
C PHE A 52 11.29 -2.67 -2.93
N GLN A 53 11.93 -3.46 -3.80
CA GLN A 53 12.89 -4.47 -3.36
C GLN A 53 14.16 -3.84 -2.78
N ASP A 54 14.66 -2.75 -3.36
CA ASP A 54 15.88 -2.08 -2.89
C ASP A 54 15.69 -1.50 -1.48
N ALA A 55 14.46 -1.09 -1.14
CA ALA A 55 14.10 -0.57 0.17
C ALA A 55 13.79 -1.67 1.21
N CYS A 56 13.91 -2.97 0.87
CA CYS A 56 13.50 -4.06 1.74
C CYS A 56 14.53 -5.19 1.85
N PHE A 57 14.66 -5.72 3.07
CA PHE A 57 15.28 -7.03 3.33
C PHE A 57 14.26 -8.16 3.20
N GLY A 58 14.70 -9.27 2.61
CA GLY A 58 13.84 -10.39 2.24
C GLY A 58 13.35 -10.28 0.80
N ASP A 59 12.68 -11.32 0.32
CA ASP A 59 12.17 -11.37 -1.05
C ASP A 59 10.82 -10.64 -1.11
N PHE A 60 10.82 -9.43 -1.68
CA PHE A 60 9.59 -8.70 -1.94
C PHE A 60 8.77 -9.46 -2.99
N PRO A 61 7.45 -9.65 -2.78
CA PRO A 61 6.65 -10.46 -3.69
C PRO A 61 6.63 -9.87 -5.11
N VAL A 62 6.93 -10.72 -6.08
CA VAL A 62 6.97 -10.35 -7.51
C VAL A 62 5.63 -10.67 -8.15
N GLN A 63 5.05 -9.68 -8.83
CA GLN A 63 3.78 -9.87 -9.52
C GLN A 63 3.97 -10.82 -10.72
N LYS A 64 3.10 -11.82 -10.82
CA LYS A 64 3.04 -12.77 -11.93
C LYS A 64 1.59 -12.98 -12.36
N ASP A 65 1.33 -12.83 -13.66
CA ASP A 65 0.01 -13.03 -14.26
C ASP A 65 -1.11 -12.19 -13.59
N GLY A 66 -0.75 -11.00 -13.08
CA GLY A 66 -1.67 -10.11 -12.36
C GLY A 66 -1.79 -10.35 -10.85
N PHE A 67 -1.16 -11.40 -10.32
CA PHE A 67 -1.24 -11.79 -8.90
C PHE A 67 0.07 -11.57 -8.16
N LEU A 68 -0.02 -11.25 -6.88
CA LEU A 68 1.11 -11.20 -5.95
C LEU A 68 1.05 -12.40 -4.99
N PRO A 69 2.15 -13.14 -4.78
CA PRO A 69 2.20 -14.15 -3.74
C PRO A 69 2.22 -13.48 -2.35
N LEU A 70 1.78 -14.23 -1.34
CA LEU A 70 1.95 -13.80 0.05
C LEU A 70 3.41 -14.06 0.48
N PRO A 71 4.09 -13.09 1.10
CA PRO A 71 5.41 -13.33 1.70
C PRO A 71 5.35 -14.44 2.77
N GLU A 72 6.27 -15.39 2.71
CA GLU A 72 6.29 -16.57 3.60
C GLU A 72 7.06 -16.35 4.91
N GLY A 73 7.86 -15.28 4.98
CA GLY A 73 8.63 -14.94 6.18
C GLY A 73 7.74 -14.55 7.37
N PRO A 74 8.26 -14.58 8.60
CA PRO A 74 7.51 -14.19 9.79
C PRO A 74 7.05 -12.73 9.73
N GLY A 75 5.94 -12.43 10.40
CA GLY A 75 5.39 -11.06 10.45
C GLY A 75 4.82 -10.64 9.09
N LEU A 76 5.36 -9.58 8.51
CA LEU A 76 4.98 -9.13 7.15
C LEU A 76 5.75 -9.87 6.04
N GLY A 77 6.74 -10.69 6.40
CA GLY A 77 7.59 -11.44 5.49
C GLY A 77 8.69 -10.65 4.79
N VAL A 78 8.72 -9.32 4.96
CA VAL A 78 9.84 -8.44 4.57
C VAL A 78 10.11 -7.43 5.68
N ASN A 79 11.32 -6.91 5.73
CA ASN A 79 11.72 -5.81 6.61
C ASN A 79 12.21 -4.63 5.78
N MET A 80 12.21 -3.43 6.36
CA MET A 80 12.75 -2.23 5.72
C MET A 80 14.29 -2.22 5.78
N ASP A 81 14.95 -1.76 4.72
CA ASP A 81 16.38 -1.48 4.72
C ASP A 81 16.64 -0.06 5.24
N GLU A 82 17.12 0.05 6.48
CA GLU A 82 17.42 1.34 7.12
C GLU A 82 18.53 2.13 6.44
N ASP A 83 19.50 1.46 5.80
CA ASP A 83 20.60 2.14 5.12
C ASP A 83 20.13 2.69 3.77
N TRP A 84 19.27 1.96 3.07
CA TRP A 84 18.57 2.48 1.90
C TRP A 84 17.71 3.70 2.25
N LEU A 85 16.98 3.65 3.37
CA LEU A 85 16.18 4.80 3.84
C LEU A 85 17.04 6.03 4.18
N LYS A 86 18.20 5.84 4.83
CA LYS A 86 19.14 6.94 5.13
C LYS A 86 19.70 7.56 3.84
N ALA A 87 19.95 6.75 2.82
CA ALA A 87 20.42 7.21 1.52
C ALA A 87 19.32 7.89 0.68
N ASN A 88 18.05 7.56 0.94
CA ASN A 88 16.88 8.09 0.23
C ASN A 88 15.90 8.79 1.19
N PRO A 89 16.31 9.90 1.83
CA PRO A 89 15.46 10.59 2.79
C PRO A 89 14.25 11.25 2.13
N TRP A 90 13.21 11.50 2.94
CA TRP A 90 12.07 12.31 2.53
C TRP A 90 12.53 13.67 1.99
N ARG A 91 11.86 14.11 0.91
CA ARG A 91 12.11 15.38 0.26
C ARG A 91 11.04 16.40 0.66
N ASP A 92 11.45 17.45 1.34
CA ASP A 92 10.58 18.56 1.76
C ASP A 92 10.23 19.53 0.62
N ASP A 93 10.91 19.41 -0.53
CA ASP A 93 10.71 20.22 -1.74
C ASP A 93 9.71 19.61 -2.74
N ALA A 94 8.98 18.55 -2.34
CA ALA A 94 7.95 17.93 -3.17
C ALA A 94 6.84 18.94 -3.51
N ALA A 95 6.51 19.04 -4.81
CA ALA A 95 5.47 19.95 -5.27
C ALA A 95 4.09 19.48 -4.79
N VAL A 96 3.44 20.30 -3.98
CA VAL A 96 2.04 20.10 -3.59
C VAL A 96 1.16 20.13 -4.84
N TRP A 97 0.39 19.06 -5.07
CA TRP A 97 -0.58 19.05 -6.16
C TRP A 97 -1.61 20.18 -5.96
N ARG A 98 -1.95 20.88 -7.05
CA ARG A 98 -2.95 21.95 -7.04
C ARG A 98 -3.84 21.82 -8.26
N ALA A 99 -5.15 21.99 -8.06
CA ALA A 99 -6.10 22.08 -9.16
C ALA A 99 -5.76 23.29 -10.05
N GLY A 100 -5.70 23.08 -11.36
CA GLY A 100 -5.37 24.12 -12.34
C GLY A 100 -6.51 25.09 -12.66
N ASP A 101 -7.70 24.84 -12.13
CA ASP A 101 -8.93 25.62 -12.36
C ASP A 101 -9.09 26.79 -11.38
N GLY A 102 -8.13 27.01 -10.48
CA GLY A 102 -8.15 28.07 -9.48
C GLY A 102 -9.04 27.74 -8.26
N SER A 103 -9.60 26.54 -8.18
CA SER A 103 -10.28 26.07 -6.98
C SER A 103 -9.28 25.79 -5.85
N VAL A 104 -9.71 26.01 -4.61
CA VAL A 104 -8.97 25.51 -3.45
C VAL A 104 -9.31 24.03 -3.34
N ALA A 105 -8.42 23.21 -3.89
CA ALA A 105 -8.48 21.77 -3.78
C ALA A 105 -8.61 21.36 -2.30
N SER A 106 -9.36 20.29 -2.06
CA SER A 106 -9.59 19.84 -0.68
C SER A 106 -8.26 19.48 -0.01
N ARG A 107 -8.21 19.50 1.33
CA ARG A 107 -7.00 19.10 2.05
C ARG A 107 -6.58 17.65 1.72
N GLN A 108 -7.54 16.81 1.30
CA GLN A 108 -7.27 15.46 0.84
C GLN A 108 -6.50 15.43 -0.48
N GLU A 109 -6.79 16.34 -1.41
CA GLU A 109 -6.13 16.39 -2.73
C GLU A 109 -4.74 17.04 -2.68
N THR A 110 -4.52 17.93 -1.72
CA THR A 110 -3.30 18.76 -1.63
C THR A 110 -2.22 18.19 -0.72
N ASN A 111 -2.58 17.48 0.36
CA ASN A 111 -1.59 17.04 1.36
C ASN A 111 -1.30 15.53 1.36
N TRP A 112 -2.01 14.75 0.55
CA TRP A 112 -1.88 13.29 0.50
C TRP A 112 -1.39 12.78 -0.86
N SER A 113 -1.03 13.70 -1.76
CA SER A 113 -0.42 13.46 -3.06
C SER A 113 1.10 13.58 -3.01
#